data_AF-A0A539CUH0-F1
#
_entry.id   AF-A0A539CUH0-F1
#
_cell.length_a   1.000
_cell.length_b   1.000
_cell.length_c   1.000
_cell.angle_alpha   90.00
_cell.angle_beta   90.00
_cell.angle_gamma   90.00
#
_symmetry.space_group_name_H-M   'P 1'
#
loop_
_entity.id
_entity.type
_entity.pdbx_description
1 polymer ?
#
loop_
_entity_poly.entity_id
_entity_poly.type
_entity_poly.pdbx_seq_one_letter_code
_entity_poly.pdbx_strand_id
1 'polypeptide(L)'
;MLAARSAIAARIPIANRIEAPPADKGAALPVHPGALAFLNDDEQSFFDKYSDAFYIGAMCLSVLGTGLAAAMARLTHHQSTDADKILRRLIEITKAVRSAEHAGMLDSYEEEADELLALALTPDAIHALSVNRMGALSLALNQLRHAIADRRQSFAAPVRAHFAPRIVGE
;
A
#
# COMPACT_ATOMS: atom_id res chain seq x y z
N MET A 1 31.73 -39.56 31.19
CA MET A 1 32.35 -40.82 31.67
C MET A 1 32.27 -41.92 30.61
N LEU A 2 31.08 -42.27 30.10
CA LEU A 2 30.94 -43.33 29.07
C LEU A 2 31.71 -43.03 27.77
N ALA A 3 31.66 -41.79 27.26
CA ALA A 3 32.39 -41.37 26.06
C ALA A 3 33.94 -41.46 26.20
N ALA A 4 34.45 -41.40 27.43
CA ALA A 4 35.89 -41.50 27.72
C ALA A 4 36.33 -42.94 28.07
N ARG A 5 35.41 -43.92 27.99
CA ARG A 5 35.66 -45.33 28.38
C ARG A 5 36.87 -45.91 27.67
N SER A 6 37.00 -45.71 26.36
CA SER A 6 38.11 -46.23 25.55
C SER A 6 39.46 -45.63 25.98
N ALA A 7 39.49 -44.32 26.25
CA ALA A 7 40.68 -43.62 26.70
C ALA A 7 41.14 -44.07 28.10
N ILE A 8 40.19 -44.39 28.99
CA ILE A 8 40.47 -44.88 30.35
C ILE A 8 40.87 -46.37 30.31
N ALA A 9 40.23 -47.17 29.46
CA ALA A 9 40.53 -48.59 29.28
C ALA A 9 41.96 -48.85 28.77
N ALA A 10 42.54 -47.89 28.04
CA ALA A 10 43.94 -47.96 27.61
C ALA A 10 44.95 -47.94 28.78
N ARG A 11 44.56 -47.41 29.94
CA ARG A 11 45.40 -47.32 31.15
C ARG A 11 44.98 -48.30 32.23
N ILE A 12 43.68 -48.60 32.32
CA ILE A 12 43.10 -49.50 33.33
C ILE A 12 42.18 -50.49 32.61
N PRO A 13 42.63 -51.73 32.33
CA PRO A 13 41.89 -52.68 31.50
C PRO A 13 40.54 -53.10 32.11
N ILE A 14 40.36 -52.97 33.42
CA ILE A 14 39.07 -53.25 34.07
C ILE A 14 37.97 -52.26 33.66
N ALA A 15 38.33 -51.07 33.16
CA ALA A 15 37.37 -50.08 32.67
C ALA A 15 36.62 -50.55 31.42
N ASN A 16 37.08 -51.60 30.73
CA ASN A 16 36.32 -52.25 29.67
C ASN A 16 35.03 -52.92 30.16
N ARG A 17 34.83 -53.10 31.47
CA ARG A 17 33.58 -53.64 32.04
C ARG A 17 32.56 -52.57 32.42
N ILE A 18 32.83 -51.29 32.14
CA ILE A 18 31.88 -50.21 32.40
C ILE A 18 30.81 -50.22 31.31
N GLU A 19 29.57 -50.53 31.69
CA GLU A 19 28.41 -50.50 30.81
C GLU A 19 27.49 -49.33 31.14
N ALA A 20 26.68 -48.91 30.17
CA ALA A 20 25.62 -47.95 30.44
C ALA A 20 24.64 -48.55 31.47
N PRO A 21 24.20 -47.79 32.48
CA PRO A 21 23.13 -48.23 33.36
C PRO A 21 21.88 -48.59 32.54
N PRO A 22 21.15 -49.65 32.91
CA PRO A 22 19.90 -50.00 32.22
C PRO A 22 18.92 -48.84 32.34
N ALA A 23 18.41 -48.37 31.21
CA ALA A 23 17.48 -47.23 31.12
C ALA A 23 16.02 -47.59 31.46
N ASP A 24 15.79 -48.84 31.90
CA ASP A 24 14.46 -49.38 32.14
C ASP A 24 13.94 -49.03 33.55
N LYS A 25 12.62 -48.87 33.69
CA LYS A 25 11.98 -48.41 34.95
C LYS A 25 12.13 -49.40 36.12
N GLY A 26 12.58 -50.63 35.85
CA GLY A 26 12.88 -51.67 36.84
C GLY A 26 14.35 -51.76 37.26
N ALA A 27 15.20 -50.80 36.89
CA ALA A 27 16.62 -50.81 37.25
C ALA A 27 16.83 -50.74 38.77
N ALA A 28 17.85 -51.46 39.27
CA ALA A 28 18.21 -51.49 40.69
C ALA A 28 18.60 -50.12 41.27
N LEU A 29 18.95 -49.16 40.40
CA LEU A 29 19.24 -47.78 40.77
C LEU A 29 18.51 -46.83 39.81
N PRO A 30 17.70 -45.88 40.32
CA PRO A 30 17.01 -44.91 39.48
C PRO A 30 18.03 -43.95 38.84
N VAL A 31 17.97 -43.84 37.51
CA VAL A 31 18.82 -42.92 36.74
C VAL A 31 18.19 -41.52 36.75
N HIS A 32 19.00 -40.48 36.92
CA HIS A 32 18.53 -39.09 36.87
C HIS A 32 17.94 -38.78 35.48
N PRO A 33 16.82 -38.05 35.36
CA PRO A 33 16.15 -37.78 34.09
C PRO A 33 17.06 -37.18 33.01
N GLY A 34 18.01 -36.30 33.40
CA GLY A 34 19.01 -35.76 32.46
C GLY A 34 20.00 -36.80 31.93
N ALA A 35 20.33 -37.84 32.71
CA ALA A 35 21.20 -38.93 32.25
C ALA A 35 20.44 -39.95 31.39
N LEU A 36 19.14 -40.13 31.63
CA LEU A 36 18.26 -40.90 30.74
C LEU A 36 18.09 -40.21 29.38
N ALA A 37 17.89 -38.88 29.37
CA ALA A 37 17.76 -38.12 28.12
C ALA A 37 19.01 -38.24 27.23
N PHE A 38 20.21 -38.18 27.82
CA PHE A 38 21.47 -38.37 27.10
C PHE A 38 21.67 -39.82 26.59
N LEU A 39 21.23 -40.82 27.34
CA LEU A 39 21.34 -42.24 26.94
C LEU A 39 20.31 -42.63 25.87
N ASN A 40 19.13 -42.02 25.90
CA ASN A 40 18.03 -42.28 24.95
C ASN A 40 18.12 -41.41 23.68
N ASP A 41 19.12 -40.52 23.57
CA ASP A 41 19.23 -39.53 22.49
C ASP A 41 17.99 -38.61 22.39
N ASP A 42 17.27 -38.44 23.50
CA ASP A 42 16.09 -37.57 23.65
C ASP A 42 16.49 -36.07 23.79
N GLU A 43 17.71 -35.70 23.37
CA GLU A 43 18.14 -34.30 23.32
C GLU A 43 17.42 -33.58 22.17
N GLN A 44 16.30 -32.93 22.49
CA GLN A 44 15.60 -32.08 21.53
C GLN A 44 16.53 -30.98 21.04
N SER A 45 16.82 -30.98 19.74
CA SER A 45 17.49 -29.87 19.06
C SER A 45 16.67 -28.58 19.24
N PHE A 46 17.34 -27.43 19.26
CA PHE A 46 16.69 -26.11 19.38
C PHE A 46 15.52 -25.96 18.40
N PHE A 47 15.72 -26.42 17.16
CA PHE A 47 14.68 -26.34 16.14
C PHE A 47 13.48 -27.24 16.46
N ASP A 48 13.70 -28.44 16.98
CA ASP A 48 12.64 -29.38 17.34
C ASP A 48 11.76 -28.82 18.46
N LYS A 49 12.38 -28.16 19.44
CA LYS A 49 11.67 -27.54 20.57
C LYS A 49 10.84 -26.29 20.20
N TYR A 50 11.29 -25.51 19.21
CA TYR A 50 10.63 -24.26 18.80
C TYR A 50 9.90 -24.34 17.46
N SER A 51 9.91 -25.50 16.79
CA SER A 51 9.33 -25.73 15.47
C SER A 51 7.89 -25.22 15.38
N ASP A 52 7.07 -25.56 16.37
CA ASP A 52 5.65 -25.16 16.43
C ASP A 52 5.49 -23.63 16.53
N ALA A 53 6.32 -22.97 17.35
CA ALA A 53 6.31 -21.52 17.48
C ALA A 53 6.72 -20.81 16.18
N PHE A 54 7.66 -21.39 15.41
CA PHE A 54 8.02 -20.87 14.08
C PHE A 54 6.87 -21.00 13.10
N TYR A 55 6.16 -22.14 13.07
CA TYR A 55 5.01 -22.33 12.20
C TYR A 55 3.87 -21.37 12.54
N ILE A 56 3.54 -21.22 13.83
CA ILE A 56 2.53 -20.25 14.28
C ILE A 56 2.97 -18.83 13.92
N GLY A 57 4.24 -18.48 14.14
CA GLY A 57 4.80 -17.19 13.75
C GLY A 57 4.66 -16.90 12.26
N ALA A 58 4.96 -17.88 11.41
CA ALA A 58 4.81 -17.76 9.96
C ALA A 58 3.34 -17.58 9.54
N MET A 59 2.41 -18.32 10.14
CA MET A 59 0.98 -18.15 9.90
C MET A 59 0.49 -16.75 10.31
N CYS A 60 0.86 -16.30 11.51
CA CYS A 60 0.53 -14.96 11.98
C CYS A 60 1.10 -13.88 11.06
N LEU A 61 2.36 -14.01 10.63
CA LEU A 61 2.98 -13.07 9.71
C LEU A 61 2.27 -13.02 8.36
N SER A 62 1.81 -14.17 7.85
CA SER A 62 1.04 -14.24 6.60
C SER A 62 -0.29 -13.48 6.68
N VAL A 63 -1.04 -13.67 7.77
CA VAL A 63 -2.30 -12.97 8.01
C VAL A 63 -2.06 -11.47 8.21
N LEU A 64 -1.05 -11.10 9.01
CA LEU A 64 -0.67 -9.71 9.24
C LEU A 64 -0.22 -9.01 7.96
N GLY A 65 0.61 -9.67 7.14
CA GLY A 65 1.05 -9.15 5.86
C GLY A 65 -0.12 -8.87 4.92
N THR A 66 -1.09 -9.80 4.86
CA THR A 66 -2.32 -9.62 4.07
C THR A 66 -3.17 -8.47 4.61
N GLY A 67 -3.33 -8.38 5.93
CA GLY A 67 -4.07 -7.29 6.58
C GLY A 67 -3.45 -5.92 6.31
N LEU A 68 -2.13 -5.81 6.45
CA LEU A 68 -1.38 -4.58 6.17
C LEU A 68 -1.47 -4.19 4.68
N ALA A 69 -1.31 -5.14 3.77
CA ALA A 69 -1.46 -4.91 2.34
C ALA A 69 -2.88 -4.42 2.00
N ALA A 70 -3.91 -5.05 2.57
CA ALA A 70 -5.30 -4.64 2.36
C ALA A 70 -5.61 -3.25 2.94
N ALA A 71 -5.05 -2.93 4.12
CA ALA A 71 -5.19 -1.60 4.72
C ALA A 71 -4.54 -0.52 3.85
N MET A 72 -3.31 -0.74 3.41
CA MET A 72 -2.61 0.17 2.48
C MET A 72 -3.37 0.32 1.16
N ALA A 73 -3.88 -0.78 0.58
CA ALA A 73 -4.68 -0.75 -0.63
C ALA A 73 -5.98 0.05 -0.46
N ARG A 74 -6.65 -0.03 0.70
CA ARG A 74 -7.84 0.78 0.96
C ARG A 74 -7.53 2.28 1.05
N LEU A 75 -6.44 2.66 1.70
CA LEU A 75 -6.04 4.07 1.82
C LEU A 75 -5.67 4.68 0.46
N THR A 76 -4.95 3.94 -0.39
CA THR A 76 -4.62 4.41 -1.74
C THR A 76 -5.85 4.45 -2.65
N HIS A 77 -6.78 3.51 -2.49
CA HIS A 77 -8.03 3.50 -3.25
C HIS A 77 -8.92 4.72 -2.91
N HIS A 78 -9.01 5.09 -1.63
CA HIS A 78 -9.80 6.27 -1.23
C HIS A 78 -9.26 7.55 -1.87
N GLN A 79 -7.95 7.78 -1.78
CA GLN A 79 -7.30 8.94 -2.41
C GLN A 79 -7.48 8.95 -3.94
N SER A 80 -7.42 7.78 -4.59
CA SER A 80 -7.69 7.70 -6.02
C SER A 80 -9.14 8.05 -6.38
N THR A 81 -10.09 7.72 -5.50
CA THR A 81 -11.50 8.06 -5.69
C THR A 81 -11.72 9.57 -5.60
N ASP A 82 -11.00 10.26 -4.70
CA ASP A 82 -11.11 11.71 -4.57
C ASP A 82 -10.50 12.46 -5.75
N ALA A 83 -9.35 12.01 -6.27
CA ALA A 83 -8.79 12.54 -7.51
C ALA A 83 -9.75 12.37 -8.71
N ASP A 84 -10.42 11.22 -8.80
CA ASP A 84 -11.40 10.96 -9.86
C ASP A 84 -12.64 11.86 -9.73
N LYS A 85 -13.08 12.18 -8.50
CA LYS A 85 -14.16 13.16 -8.27
C LYS A 85 -13.76 14.56 -8.74
N ILE A 86 -12.55 15.01 -8.42
CA ILE A 86 -12.02 16.31 -8.87
C ILE A 86 -11.99 16.38 -10.39
N LEU A 87 -11.46 15.36 -11.06
CA LEU A 87 -11.40 15.29 -12.52
C LEU A 87 -12.80 15.34 -13.14
N ARG A 88 -13.76 14.59 -12.59
CA ARG A 88 -15.17 14.64 -13.04
C ARG A 88 -15.76 16.03 -12.89
N ARG A 89 -15.52 16.68 -11.74
CA ARG A 89 -16.01 18.04 -11.47
C ARG A 89 -15.44 19.06 -12.44
N LEU A 90 -14.14 19.00 -12.77
CA LEU A 90 -13.54 19.88 -13.78
C LEU A 90 -14.15 19.68 -15.17
N ILE A 91 -14.48 18.44 -15.56
CA ILE A 91 -15.17 18.15 -16.82
C ILE A 91 -16.59 18.74 -16.81
N GLU A 92 -17.30 18.66 -15.68
CA GLU A 92 -18.62 19.29 -15.52
C GLU A 92 -18.53 20.82 -15.64
N ILE A 93 -17.58 21.45 -14.95
CA ILE A 93 -17.34 22.91 -15.04
C ILE A 93 -17.03 23.29 -16.49
N THR A 94 -16.19 22.54 -17.19
CA THR A 94 -15.87 22.79 -18.60
C THR A 94 -17.13 22.77 -19.49
N LYS A 95 -18.09 21.88 -19.21
CA LYS A 95 -19.39 21.86 -19.90
C LYS A 95 -20.25 23.05 -19.50
N ALA A 96 -20.29 23.40 -18.22
CA ALA A 96 -21.09 24.51 -17.68
C ALA A 96 -20.63 25.87 -18.21
N VAL A 97 -19.32 26.06 -18.43
CA VAL A 97 -18.76 27.27 -19.05
C VAL A 97 -19.36 27.53 -20.44
N ARG A 98 -19.64 26.48 -21.23
CA ARG A 98 -20.26 26.63 -22.56
C ARG A 98 -21.69 27.18 -22.48
N SER A 99 -22.41 26.91 -21.40
CA SER A 99 -23.76 27.40 -21.15
C SER A 99 -23.81 28.68 -20.28
N ALA A 100 -22.67 29.24 -19.88
CA ALA A 100 -22.63 30.45 -19.07
C ALA A 100 -23.30 31.62 -19.80
N GLU A 101 -24.15 32.39 -19.10
CA GLU A 101 -24.94 33.48 -19.68
C GLU A 101 -24.26 34.86 -19.60
N HIS A 102 -23.38 35.06 -18.61
CA HIS A 102 -22.70 36.34 -18.39
C HIS A 102 -21.30 36.15 -17.81
N ALA A 103 -20.43 37.15 -17.99
CA ALA A 103 -19.02 37.11 -17.62
C ALA A 103 -18.77 36.73 -16.15
N GLY A 104 -19.59 37.22 -15.22
CA GLY A 104 -19.43 36.89 -13.79
C GLY A 104 -19.58 35.39 -13.44
N MET A 105 -20.31 34.60 -14.23
CA MET A 105 -20.36 33.14 -14.03
C MET A 105 -19.03 32.46 -14.40
N LEU A 106 -18.28 33.04 -15.34
CA LEU A 106 -16.98 32.49 -15.74
C LEU A 106 -15.96 32.70 -14.64
N ASP A 107 -16.01 33.84 -13.97
CA ASP A 107 -15.13 34.14 -12.84
C ASP A 107 -15.39 33.15 -11.69
N SER A 108 -16.66 32.84 -11.38
CA SER A 108 -16.98 31.82 -10.37
C SER A 108 -16.53 30.40 -10.75
N TYR A 109 -16.60 30.05 -12.04
CA TYR A 109 -16.12 28.74 -12.51
C TYR A 109 -14.59 28.64 -12.52
N GLU A 110 -13.89 29.76 -12.75
CA GLU A 110 -12.44 29.85 -12.65
C GLU A 110 -11.99 29.68 -11.20
N GLU A 111 -12.63 30.38 -10.26
CA GLU A 111 -12.37 30.26 -8.82
C GLU A 111 -12.62 28.82 -8.31
N GLU A 112 -13.76 28.22 -8.66
CA GLU A 112 -14.06 26.82 -8.30
C GLU A 112 -13.01 25.84 -8.84
N ALA A 113 -12.52 26.07 -10.07
CA ALA A 113 -11.50 25.22 -10.67
C ALA A 113 -10.12 25.38 -10.00
N ASP A 114 -9.76 26.58 -9.58
CA ASP A 114 -8.52 26.85 -8.85
C ASP A 114 -8.56 26.24 -7.44
N GLU A 115 -9.71 26.28 -6.76
CA GLU A 115 -9.91 25.57 -5.48
C GLU A 115 -9.74 24.06 -5.62
N LEU A 116 -10.34 23.48 -6.66
CA LEU A 116 -10.20 22.05 -6.98
C LEU A 116 -8.75 21.67 -7.31
N LEU A 117 -8.02 22.56 -8.00
CA LEU A 117 -6.60 22.37 -8.28
C LEU A 117 -5.76 22.44 -7.00
N ALA A 118 -6.03 23.39 -6.11
CA ALA A 118 -5.35 23.49 -4.83
C ALA A 118 -5.54 22.21 -3.99
N LEU A 119 -6.75 21.65 -3.98
CA LEU A 119 -7.05 20.40 -3.31
C LEU A 119 -6.26 19.22 -3.92
N ALA A 120 -6.17 19.16 -5.26
CA ALA A 120 -5.43 18.12 -5.97
C ALA A 120 -3.90 18.21 -5.80
N LEU A 121 -3.37 19.40 -5.49
CA LEU A 121 -1.94 19.66 -5.29
C LEU A 121 -1.50 19.57 -3.82
N THR A 122 -2.36 19.12 -2.92
CA THR A 122 -1.95 18.82 -1.56
C THR A 122 -0.85 17.74 -1.56
N PRO A 123 0.18 17.82 -0.68
CA PRO A 123 1.32 16.89 -0.71
C PRO A 123 0.92 15.41 -0.68
N ASP A 124 -0.11 15.09 0.13
CA ASP A 124 -0.67 13.75 0.24
C ASP A 124 -1.30 13.28 -1.08
N ALA A 125 -2.10 14.15 -1.72
CA ALA A 125 -2.73 13.86 -3.00
C ALA A 125 -1.72 13.69 -4.14
N ILE A 126 -0.65 14.51 -4.17
CA ILE A 126 0.42 14.41 -5.18
C ILE A 126 1.12 13.05 -5.10
N HIS A 127 1.39 12.54 -3.89
CA HIS A 127 2.01 11.22 -3.71
C HIS A 127 1.08 10.06 -4.12
N ALA A 128 -0.24 10.23 -4.00
CA ALA A 128 -1.23 9.23 -4.43
C ALA A 128 -1.60 9.31 -5.92
N LEU A 129 -1.28 10.43 -6.59
CA LEU A 129 -1.59 10.67 -7.99
C LEU A 129 -0.63 9.90 -8.91
N SER A 130 -1.19 9.09 -9.81
CA SER A 130 -0.40 8.46 -10.86
C SER A 130 -0.07 9.45 -11.97
N VAL A 131 1.01 9.20 -12.70
CA VAL A 131 1.45 10.04 -13.85
C VAL A 131 0.32 10.24 -14.87
N ASN A 132 -0.46 9.19 -15.15
CA ASN A 132 -1.60 9.27 -16.05
C ASN A 132 -2.71 10.19 -15.51
N ARG A 133 -3.01 10.15 -14.22
CA ARG A 133 -4.01 11.03 -13.60
C ARG A 133 -3.57 12.49 -13.60
N MET A 134 -2.29 12.76 -13.33
CA MET A 134 -1.73 14.12 -13.44
C MET A 134 -1.87 14.65 -14.88
N GLY A 135 -1.60 13.82 -15.88
CA GLY A 135 -1.81 14.16 -17.29
C GLY A 135 -3.27 14.48 -17.62
N ALA A 136 -4.22 13.65 -17.15
CA ALA A 136 -5.65 13.88 -17.33
C ALA A 136 -6.14 15.16 -16.65
N LEU A 137 -5.68 15.45 -15.43
CA LEU A 137 -6.00 16.67 -14.69
C LEU A 137 -5.49 17.92 -15.42
N SER A 138 -4.22 17.89 -15.85
CA SER A 138 -3.61 18.98 -16.63
C SER A 138 -4.37 19.23 -17.93
N LEU A 139 -4.75 18.16 -18.64
CA LEU A 139 -5.55 18.26 -19.86
C LEU A 139 -6.93 18.89 -19.59
N ALA A 140 -7.63 18.45 -18.56
CA ALA A 140 -8.93 18.99 -18.18
C ALA A 140 -8.86 20.48 -17.82
N LEU A 141 -7.85 20.88 -17.05
CA LEU A 141 -7.62 22.30 -16.71
C LEU A 141 -7.29 23.14 -17.94
N ASN A 142 -6.46 22.61 -18.84
CA ASN A 142 -6.13 23.33 -20.07
C ASN A 142 -7.37 23.51 -20.96
N GLN A 143 -8.21 22.47 -21.08
CA GLN A 143 -9.47 22.53 -21.81
C GLN A 143 -10.45 23.52 -21.16
N LEU A 144 -10.52 23.56 -19.83
CA LEU A 144 -11.34 24.53 -19.10
C LEU A 144 -10.89 25.97 -19.39
N ARG A 145 -9.59 26.25 -19.25
CA ARG A 145 -9.01 27.58 -19.52
C ARG A 145 -9.26 28.03 -20.95
N HIS A 146 -9.12 27.13 -21.92
CA HIS A 146 -9.46 27.41 -23.32
C HIS A 146 -10.96 27.72 -23.49
N ALA A 147 -11.85 26.91 -22.89
CA ALA A 147 -13.29 27.13 -22.97
C ALA A 147 -13.71 28.47 -22.35
N ILE A 148 -13.10 28.87 -21.22
CA ILE A 148 -13.33 30.17 -20.58
C ILE A 148 -12.87 31.30 -21.49
N ALA A 149 -11.66 31.21 -22.05
CA ALA A 149 -11.12 32.22 -22.95
C ALA A 149 -12.01 32.42 -24.20
N ASP A 150 -12.41 31.33 -24.84
CA ASP A 150 -13.32 31.35 -26.00
C ASP A 150 -14.67 32.01 -25.64
N ARG A 151 -15.23 31.65 -24.49
CA ARG A 151 -16.52 32.19 -24.05
C ARG A 151 -16.42 33.66 -23.66
N ARG A 152 -15.33 34.10 -23.00
CA ARG A 152 -15.07 35.53 -22.74
C ARG A 152 -14.97 36.33 -24.05
N GLN A 153 -14.31 35.80 -25.08
CA GLN A 153 -14.26 36.44 -26.40
C GLN A 153 -15.65 36.60 -27.01
N SER A 154 -16.53 35.60 -26.86
CA SER A 154 -17.91 35.69 -27.35
C SER A 154 -18.73 36.78 -26.67
N PHE A 155 -18.45 37.09 -25.41
CA PHE A 155 -19.08 38.21 -24.70
C PHE A 155 -18.44 39.57 -25.03
N ALA A 156 -17.15 39.58 -25.36
CA ALA A 156 -16.43 40.79 -25.72
C ALA A 156 -16.70 41.25 -27.16
N ALA A 157 -17.10 40.34 -28.06
CA ALA A 157 -17.44 40.70 -29.43
C ALA A 157 -18.72 41.55 -29.47
N PRO A 158 -18.66 42.83 -29.89
CA PRO A 158 -19.88 43.63 -30.04
C PRO A 158 -20.77 42.97 -31.08
N VAL A 159 -22.06 42.80 -30.75
CA VAL A 159 -23.11 42.42 -31.72
C VAL A 159 -22.98 43.38 -32.89
N ARG A 160 -22.37 42.91 -33.99
CA ARG A 160 -22.29 43.68 -35.23
C ARG A 160 -23.73 43.88 -35.69
N ALA A 161 -24.29 45.05 -35.39
CA ALA A 161 -25.52 45.49 -36.01
C ALA A 161 -25.31 45.37 -37.52
N HIS A 162 -26.07 44.47 -38.14
CA HIS A 162 -26.05 44.28 -39.57
C HIS A 162 -26.51 45.61 -40.19
N PHE A 163 -25.56 46.43 -40.62
CA PHE A 163 -25.84 47.68 -41.29
C PHE A 163 -26.35 47.34 -42.68
N ALA A 164 -27.67 47.26 -42.83
CA ALA A 164 -28.33 47.14 -44.13
C ALA A 164 -28.35 48.54 -44.76
N PRO A 165 -27.58 48.80 -45.84
CA PRO A 165 -27.65 50.08 -46.51
C PRO A 165 -29.03 50.22 -47.15
N ARG A 166 -29.83 51.17 -46.65
CA ARG A 166 -31.10 51.55 -47.26
C ARG A 166 -30.78 52.33 -48.53
N ILE A 167 -30.82 51.65 -49.67
CA ILE A 167 -30.65 52.29 -50.97
C ILE A 167 -31.88 53.19 -51.17
N VAL A 168 -31.66 54.50 -51.13
CA VAL A 168 -32.66 55.50 -51.48
C VAL A 168 -32.74 55.51 -53.01
N GLY A 169 -33.86 55.04 -53.56
CA GLY A 169 -34.16 55.20 -54.98
C GLY A 169 -34.56 56.64 -55.25
N GLU A 170 -33.93 57.26 -56.25
CA GLU A 170 -34.37 58.50 -56.90
C GLU A 170 -35.55 58.25 -57.85
#